data_AF-A0A9E4EYG9-F1
#
_entry.id   AF-A0A9E4EYG9-F1
#
_cell.length_a   1.000
_cell.length_b   1.000
_cell.length_c   1.000
_cell.angle_alpha   90.00
_cell.angle_beta   90.00
_cell.angle_gamma   90.00
#
_symmetry.space_group_name_H-M   'P 1'
#
loop_
_entity.id
_entity.type
_entity.pdbx_description
1 polymer ?
#
loop_
_entity_poly.entity_id
_entity_poly.type
_entity_poly.pdbx_seq_one_letter_code
_entity_poly.pdbx_strand_id
1 'polypeptide(L)'
;ETLEGAVAEGKIKSYGTATWNGYRMEPGEGEYLSLAEVLGAAQAAGGEDHHFRVVQLPLNLGMPEAFSKPNQSLNGETTCFLAAAAQRGVTVMTSGSILQGRAAEGLPPIIGEVFPGFSTDGQRAIQFTRSAPGVAVALVG
;
A
#
# COMPACT_ATOMS: atom_id res chain seq x y z
N GLU A 1 -3.22 -18.62 10.84
CA GLU A 1 -4.17 -19.34 11.72
C GLU A 1 -4.76 -18.44 12.80
N THR A 2 -3.96 -17.82 13.68
CA THR A 2 -4.48 -16.96 14.78
C THR A 2 -5.47 -15.88 14.33
N LEU A 3 -5.17 -15.16 13.25
CA LEU A 3 -6.04 -14.10 12.74
C LEU A 3 -7.34 -14.64 12.14
N GLU A 4 -7.32 -15.81 11.52
CA GLU A 4 -8.52 -16.50 11.06
C GLU A 4 -9.37 -16.97 12.25
N GLY A 5 -8.74 -17.49 13.30
CA GLY A 5 -9.43 -17.81 14.56
C GLY A 5 -10.12 -16.57 15.17
N ALA A 6 -9.46 -15.41 15.16
CA ALA A 6 -10.06 -14.17 15.62
C ALA A 6 -11.26 -13.71 14.77
N VAL A 7 -11.28 -14.04 13.46
CA VAL A 7 -12.44 -13.82 12.60
C VAL A 7 -13.57 -14.80 12.92
N ALA A 8 -13.26 -16.09 13.07
CA ALA A 8 -14.24 -17.12 13.42
C ALA A 8 -14.92 -16.83 14.78
N GLU A 9 -14.18 -16.25 15.72
CA GLU A 9 -14.68 -15.78 17.02
C GLU A 9 -15.41 -14.43 16.94
N GLY A 10 -15.46 -13.77 15.78
CA GLY A 10 -16.12 -12.48 15.57
C GLY A 10 -15.41 -11.28 16.19
N LYS A 11 -14.15 -11.43 16.61
CA LYS A 11 -13.36 -10.34 17.23
C LYS A 11 -12.91 -9.30 16.21
N ILE A 12 -12.61 -9.74 15.00
CA ILE A 12 -12.26 -8.90 13.86
C ILE A 12 -13.02 -9.37 12.61
N LYS A 13 -13.26 -8.49 11.64
CA LYS A 13 -13.92 -8.86 10.38
C LYS A 13 -12.94 -9.33 9.31
N SER A 14 -11.71 -8.84 9.38
CA SER A 14 -10.66 -9.06 8.39
C SER A 14 -9.31 -8.67 8.97
N TYR A 15 -8.24 -9.08 8.30
CA TYR A 15 -6.89 -8.74 8.69
C TYR A 15 -6.01 -8.43 7.47
N GLY A 16 -4.76 -8.07 7.74
CA GLY A 16 -3.83 -7.57 6.74
C GLY A 16 -2.41 -7.47 7.26
N THR A 17 -1.53 -6.93 6.42
CA THR A 17 -0.15 -6.60 6.78
C THR A 17 0.06 -5.09 6.78
N ALA A 18 0.95 -4.62 7.65
CA ALA A 18 1.45 -3.25 7.64
C ALA A 18 2.98 -3.30 7.57
N THR A 19 3.57 -2.72 6.54
CA THR A 19 5.01 -2.88 6.25
C THR A 19 5.60 -1.57 5.76
N TRP A 20 6.82 -1.24 6.16
CA TRP A 20 7.51 -0.05 5.64
C TRP A 20 8.24 -0.33 4.31
N ASN A 21 8.99 -1.43 4.26
CA ASN A 21 9.84 -1.81 3.12
C ASN A 21 9.20 -2.92 2.28
N GLY A 22 8.90 -4.08 2.87
CA GLY A 22 8.06 -5.17 2.35
C GLY A 22 7.78 -5.13 0.85
N TYR A 23 6.65 -4.52 0.51
CA TYR A 23 6.09 -4.49 -0.84
C TYR A 23 6.74 -3.48 -1.81
N ARG A 24 7.71 -2.69 -1.37
CA ARG A 24 8.44 -1.67 -2.17
C ARG A 24 9.86 -2.11 -2.57
N MET A 25 10.40 -3.14 -1.91
CA MET A 25 11.74 -3.67 -2.16
C MET A 25 11.78 -4.53 -3.43
N GLU A 26 12.98 -4.79 -3.96
CA GLU A 26 13.17 -5.71 -5.09
C GLU A 26 13.12 -7.18 -4.65
N PRO A 27 12.67 -8.10 -5.52
CA PRO A 27 12.83 -9.53 -5.28
C PRO A 27 14.31 -9.88 -5.01
N GLY A 28 14.56 -10.59 -3.91
CA GLY A 28 15.91 -10.97 -3.47
C GLY A 28 16.52 -10.04 -2.42
N GLU A 29 15.92 -8.89 -2.15
CA GLU A 29 16.29 -8.06 -0.99
C GLU A 29 15.73 -8.65 0.31
N GLY A 30 16.45 -8.51 1.43
CA GLY A 30 16.11 -9.19 2.68
C GLY A 30 14.77 -8.79 3.31
N GLU A 31 14.25 -7.60 2.99
CA GLU A 31 12.96 -7.10 3.48
C GLU A 31 11.83 -7.23 2.45
N TYR A 32 12.08 -7.85 1.30
CA TYR A 32 11.06 -8.02 0.26
C TYR A 32 9.91 -8.92 0.72
N LEU A 33 8.68 -8.51 0.39
CA LEU A 33 7.48 -9.33 0.54
C LEU A 33 6.76 -9.47 -0.79
N SER A 34 6.47 -10.72 -1.16
CA SER A 34 5.60 -11.06 -2.28
C SER A 34 4.14 -11.10 -1.83
N LEU A 35 3.27 -10.34 -2.49
CA LEU A 35 1.83 -10.42 -2.28
C LEU A 35 1.30 -11.82 -2.58
N ALA A 36 1.86 -12.50 -3.58
CA ALA A 36 1.47 -13.86 -3.94
C ALA A 36 1.70 -14.84 -2.79
N GLU A 37 2.86 -14.75 -2.13
CA GLU A 37 3.22 -15.61 -1.00
C GLU A 37 2.36 -15.30 0.22
N VAL A 38 2.09 -14.02 0.49
CA VAL A 38 1.20 -13.61 1.60
C VAL A 38 -0.22 -14.13 1.40
N LEU A 39 -0.76 -14.05 0.18
CA LEU A 39 -2.07 -14.62 -0.14
C LEU A 39 -2.07 -16.15 -0.03
N GLY A 40 -1.01 -16.82 -0.50
CA GLY A 40 -0.86 -18.26 -0.33
C GLY A 40 -0.81 -18.68 1.15
N ALA A 41 -0.14 -17.91 2.00
CA ALA A 41 -0.12 -18.15 3.44
C ALA A 41 -1.50 -17.91 4.10
N ALA A 42 -2.24 -16.90 3.65
CA ALA A 42 -3.62 -16.66 4.10
C ALA A 42 -4.54 -17.82 3.69
N GLN A 43 -4.45 -18.26 2.44
CA GLN A 43 -5.20 -19.40 1.91
C GLN A 43 -4.86 -20.71 2.62
N ALA A 44 -3.59 -20.96 2.94
CA ALA A 44 -3.19 -22.12 3.73
C ALA A 44 -3.79 -22.10 5.15
N ALA A 45 -3.98 -20.91 5.73
CA ALA A 45 -4.51 -20.74 7.07
C ALA A 45 -6.05 -20.71 7.15
N GLY A 46 -6.73 -20.22 6.12
CA GLY A 46 -8.18 -19.92 6.13
C GLY A 46 -8.97 -20.50 4.94
N GLY A 47 -8.32 -21.25 4.05
CA GLY A 47 -8.91 -21.74 2.80
C GLY A 47 -9.14 -20.64 1.76
N GLU A 48 -9.94 -20.94 0.74
CA GLU A 48 -10.32 -19.96 -0.30
C GLU A 48 -11.04 -18.73 0.28
N ASP A 49 -11.77 -18.92 1.38
CA ASP A 49 -12.55 -17.89 2.06
C ASP A 49 -11.76 -17.18 3.17
N HIS A 50 -10.42 -17.22 3.13
CA HIS A 50 -9.56 -16.49 4.08
C HIS A 50 -9.92 -14.99 4.14
N HIS A 51 -9.60 -14.31 5.24
CA HIS A 51 -10.03 -12.94 5.55
C HIS A 51 -8.92 -11.88 5.45
N PHE A 52 -7.79 -12.22 4.82
CA PHE A 52 -6.80 -11.23 4.39
C PHE A 52 -7.41 -10.26 3.36
N ARG A 53 -7.53 -8.97 3.72
CA ARG A 53 -8.22 -7.96 2.89
C ARG A 53 -7.49 -6.64 2.76
N VAL A 54 -6.51 -6.35 3.60
CA VAL A 54 -5.91 -5.00 3.66
C VAL A 54 -4.38 -5.05 3.70
N VAL A 55 -3.75 -4.08 3.05
CA VAL A 55 -2.33 -3.80 3.20
C VAL A 55 -2.15 -2.33 3.54
N GLN A 56 -1.30 -2.06 4.53
CA GLN A 56 -0.81 -0.72 4.83
C GLN A 56 0.67 -0.58 4.46
N LEU A 57 1.01 0.41 3.63
CA LEU A 57 2.40 0.67 3.22
C LEU A 57 2.68 2.15 2.93
N PRO A 58 3.94 2.60 2.90
CA PRO A 58 4.27 3.96 2.53
C PRO A 58 3.98 4.26 1.06
N LEU A 59 3.32 5.39 0.80
CA LEU A 59 3.26 5.99 -0.55
C LEU A 59 3.22 7.52 -0.42
N ASN A 60 4.21 8.19 -0.98
CA ASN A 60 4.28 9.65 -1.02
C ASN A 60 5.26 10.09 -2.13
N LEU A 61 5.43 11.39 -2.30
CA LEU A 61 6.30 11.99 -3.32
C LEU A 61 7.77 11.51 -3.25
N GLY A 62 8.26 11.13 -2.06
CA GLY A 62 9.60 10.61 -1.85
C GLY A 62 9.72 9.09 -1.85
N MET A 63 8.60 8.36 -1.82
CA MET A 63 8.53 6.90 -1.81
C MET A 63 7.40 6.41 -2.74
N PRO A 64 7.57 6.51 -4.07
CA PRO A 64 6.52 6.21 -5.05
C PRO A 64 6.45 4.72 -5.44
N GLU A 65 7.32 3.86 -4.90
CA GLU A 65 7.63 2.55 -5.47
C GLU A 65 6.43 1.60 -5.51
N ALA A 66 5.51 1.69 -4.54
CA ALA A 66 4.29 0.88 -4.56
C ALA A 66 3.42 1.15 -5.82
N PHE A 67 3.50 2.35 -6.38
CA PHE A 67 2.85 2.74 -7.62
C PHE A 67 3.73 2.53 -8.86
N SER A 68 5.03 2.84 -8.78
CA SER A 68 5.89 2.94 -9.97
C SER A 68 6.78 1.72 -10.24
N LYS A 69 7.10 0.91 -9.22
CA LYS A 69 8.08 -0.17 -9.33
C LYS A 69 7.38 -1.50 -9.64
N PRO A 70 7.67 -2.16 -10.78
CA PRO A 70 7.15 -3.48 -11.07
C PRO A 70 7.95 -4.55 -10.33
N ASN A 71 7.54 -4.90 -9.11
CA ASN A 71 8.23 -5.88 -8.26
C ASN A 71 7.35 -7.07 -7.81
N GLN A 72 6.06 -7.07 -8.13
CA GLN A 72 5.13 -8.13 -7.74
C GLN A 72 4.84 -9.03 -8.93
N SER A 73 5.18 -10.31 -8.84
CA SER A 73 4.81 -11.32 -9.85
C SER A 73 3.53 -12.04 -9.44
N LEU A 74 2.47 -11.89 -10.25
CA LEU A 74 1.20 -12.59 -10.08
C LEU A 74 0.78 -13.22 -11.41
N ASN A 75 0.51 -14.53 -11.40
CA ASN A 75 0.08 -15.30 -12.59
C ASN A 75 1.03 -15.15 -13.81
N GLY A 76 2.33 -14.96 -13.58
CA GLY A 76 3.32 -14.79 -14.64
C GLY A 76 3.45 -13.36 -15.18
N GLU A 77 2.66 -12.40 -14.68
CA GLU A 77 2.81 -10.98 -14.97
C GLU A 77 3.50 -10.26 -13.80
N THR A 78 4.50 -9.44 -14.11
CA THR A 78 5.15 -8.58 -13.11
C THR A 78 4.60 -7.16 -13.19
N THR A 79 4.05 -6.67 -12.09
CA THR A 79 3.43 -5.34 -12.00
C THR A 79 3.80 -4.65 -10.69
N CYS A 80 3.38 -3.38 -10.53
CA CYS A 80 3.57 -2.66 -9.27
C CYS A 80 2.61 -3.15 -8.20
N PHE A 81 2.95 -2.92 -6.93
CA PHE A 81 2.15 -3.43 -5.82
C PHE A 81 0.70 -2.97 -5.86
N LEU A 82 0.41 -1.70 -6.19
CA LEU A 82 -0.96 -1.21 -6.25
C LEU A 82 -1.80 -1.94 -7.31
N ALA A 83 -1.22 -2.23 -8.47
CA ALA A 83 -1.90 -3.00 -9.52
C ALA A 83 -2.09 -4.47 -9.09
N ALA A 84 -1.08 -5.07 -8.48
CA ALA A 84 -1.15 -6.43 -7.95
C ALA A 84 -2.24 -6.58 -6.87
N ALA A 85 -2.34 -5.62 -5.95
CA ALA A 85 -3.36 -5.59 -4.91
C ALA A 85 -4.77 -5.44 -5.51
N ALA A 86 -4.93 -4.57 -6.50
CA ALA A 86 -6.21 -4.38 -7.19
C ALA A 86 -6.69 -5.67 -7.89
N GLN A 87 -5.79 -6.41 -8.56
CA GLN A 87 -6.12 -7.70 -9.20
C GLN A 87 -6.61 -8.76 -8.20
N ARG A 88 -6.22 -8.66 -6.93
CA ARG A 88 -6.54 -9.64 -5.87
C ARG A 88 -7.60 -9.15 -4.88
N GLY A 89 -8.21 -7.99 -5.14
CA GLY A 89 -9.22 -7.41 -4.25
C GLY A 89 -8.67 -7.02 -2.87
N VAL A 90 -7.37 -6.75 -2.77
CA VAL A 90 -6.72 -6.28 -1.53
C VAL A 90 -6.82 -4.77 -1.46
N THR A 91 -7.43 -4.27 -0.38
CA THR A 91 -7.54 -2.84 -0.10
C THR A 91 -6.19 -2.28 0.32
N VAL A 92 -5.76 -1.17 -0.29
CA VAL A 92 -4.51 -0.50 0.11
C VAL A 92 -4.80 0.76 0.91
N MET A 93 -4.22 0.84 2.10
CA MET A 93 -4.12 2.04 2.91
C MET A 93 -2.69 2.55 2.87
N THR A 94 -2.48 3.82 2.61
CA THR A 94 -1.12 4.39 2.61
C THR A 94 -0.79 4.96 3.97
N SER A 95 0.44 4.71 4.43
CA SER A 95 1.05 5.34 5.60
C SER A 95 2.10 6.37 5.16
N GLY A 96 2.53 7.24 6.06
CA GLY A 96 3.56 8.24 5.76
C GLY A 96 3.20 9.14 4.57
N SER A 97 1.91 9.45 4.36
CA SER A 97 1.41 10.11 3.15
C SER A 97 2.02 11.49 2.88
N ILE A 98 2.61 12.13 3.90
CA ILE A 98 3.33 13.41 3.78
C ILE A 98 4.82 13.31 4.16
N LEU A 99 5.41 12.12 4.01
CA LEU A 99 6.83 11.85 4.31
C LEU A 99 7.23 12.30 5.74
N GLN A 100 6.45 11.87 6.74
CA GLN A 100 6.66 12.25 8.15
C GLN A 100 6.71 13.78 8.37
N GLY A 101 5.86 14.51 7.66
CA GLY A 101 5.77 15.98 7.72
C GLY A 101 6.76 16.70 6.82
N ARG A 102 7.76 16.02 6.25
CA ARG A 102 8.79 16.66 5.41
C ARG A 102 8.24 17.19 4.08
N ALA A 103 7.12 16.65 3.60
CA ALA A 103 6.45 17.12 2.40
C ALA A 103 5.38 18.20 2.70
N ALA A 104 5.28 18.68 3.95
CA ALA A 104 4.30 19.69 4.32
C ALA A 104 4.68 21.11 3.85
N GLU A 105 5.97 21.35 3.59
CA GLU A 105 6.55 22.62 3.17
C GLU A 105 7.76 22.38 2.26
N GLY A 106 8.04 23.32 1.35
CA GLY A 106 9.25 23.31 0.54
C GLY A 106 9.20 22.32 -0.62
N LEU A 107 8.00 22.00 -1.13
CA LEU A 107 7.88 21.17 -2.33
C LEU A 107 8.43 21.91 -3.55
N PRO A 108 9.04 21.20 -4.51
CA PRO A 108 9.50 21.80 -5.76
C PRO A 108 8.34 22.51 -6.50
N PRO A 109 8.55 23.68 -7.14
CA PRO A 109 7.50 24.44 -7.81
C PRO A 109 6.64 23.63 -8.79
N ILE A 110 7.25 22.68 -9.50
CA ILE A 110 6.57 21.76 -10.42
C ILE A 110 5.41 20.99 -9.76
N ILE A 111 5.49 20.68 -8.46
CA ILE A 111 4.41 20.00 -7.74
C ILE A 111 3.17 20.91 -7.62
N GLY A 112 3.38 22.22 -7.48
CA GLY A 112 2.31 23.22 -7.50
C GLY A 112 1.62 23.33 -8.85
N GLU A 113 2.36 23.14 -9.95
CA GLU A 113 1.82 23.13 -11.32
C GLU A 113 1.03 21.85 -11.62
N VAL A 114 1.53 20.69 -11.15
CA VAL A 114 0.88 19.38 -11.34
C VAL A 114 -0.38 19.24 -10.47
N PHE A 115 -0.36 19.79 -9.25
CA PHE A 115 -1.49 19.80 -8.32
C PHE A 115 -1.97 21.24 -8.05
N PRO A 116 -2.60 21.89 -9.05
CA PRO A 116 -3.12 23.24 -8.89
C PRO A 116 -4.36 23.24 -7.96
N GLY A 117 -4.73 24.41 -7.45
CA GLY A 117 -5.96 24.60 -6.66
C GLY A 117 -5.82 24.29 -5.16
N PHE A 118 -4.65 23.88 -4.69
CA PHE A 118 -4.33 23.73 -3.27
C PHE A 118 -3.55 24.94 -2.75
N SER A 119 -3.76 25.29 -1.48
CA SER A 119 -3.14 26.44 -0.82
C SER A 119 -1.80 26.10 -0.17
N THR A 120 -1.59 24.85 0.25
CA THR A 120 -0.37 24.43 0.96
C THR A 120 0.29 23.22 0.33
N ASP A 121 1.58 23.05 0.60
CA ASP A 121 2.35 21.89 0.16
C ASP A 121 1.86 20.60 0.82
N GLY A 122 1.49 20.65 2.10
CA GLY A 122 0.83 19.52 2.76
C GLY A 122 -0.44 19.05 2.05
N GLN A 123 -1.28 19.96 1.55
CA GLN A 123 -2.46 19.59 0.76
C GLN A 123 -2.08 18.91 -0.55
N ARG A 124 -1.04 19.40 -1.24
CA ARG A 124 -0.55 18.80 -2.49
C ARG A 124 0.08 17.43 -2.27
N ALA A 125 0.84 17.26 -1.20
CA ALA A 125 1.43 15.97 -0.82
C ALA A 125 0.35 14.92 -0.53
N ILE A 126 -0.68 15.28 0.24
CA ILE A 126 -1.84 14.41 0.48
C ILE A 126 -2.56 14.12 -0.83
N GLN A 127 -2.75 15.13 -1.70
CA GLN A 127 -3.41 14.97 -2.99
C GLN A 127 -2.70 13.95 -3.86
N PHE A 128 -1.36 14.01 -3.95
CA PHE A 128 -0.56 13.01 -4.65
C PHE A 128 -0.92 11.60 -4.15
N THR A 129 -0.80 11.36 -2.85
CA THR A 129 -1.02 10.03 -2.28
C THR A 129 -2.45 9.52 -2.49
N ARG A 130 -3.48 10.35 -2.28
CA ARG A 130 -4.89 9.93 -2.46
C ARG A 130 -5.32 9.81 -3.93
N SER A 131 -4.54 10.37 -4.86
CA SER A 131 -4.82 10.29 -6.29
C SER A 131 -4.25 9.03 -6.95
N ALA A 132 -3.41 8.28 -6.24
CA ALA A 132 -2.80 7.05 -6.74
C ALA A 132 -3.86 5.97 -7.00
N PRO A 133 -3.96 5.42 -8.22
CA PRO A 133 -4.89 4.34 -8.55
C PRO A 133 -4.70 3.12 -7.63
N GLY A 134 -5.80 2.57 -7.12
CA GLY A 134 -5.79 1.42 -6.22
C GLY A 134 -5.60 1.75 -4.74
N VAL A 135 -5.32 3.00 -4.38
CA VAL A 135 -5.30 3.46 -2.99
C VAL A 135 -6.72 3.76 -2.52
N ALA A 136 -7.13 3.16 -1.39
CA ALA A 136 -8.42 3.44 -0.76
C ALA A 136 -8.33 4.56 0.28
N VAL A 137 -7.21 4.64 1.01
CA VAL A 137 -7.04 5.59 2.12
C VAL A 137 -5.63 6.19 2.11
N ALA A 138 -5.53 7.50 2.36
CA ALA A 138 -4.28 8.17 2.73
C ALA A 138 -4.32 8.55 4.22
N LEU A 139 -3.52 7.88 5.04
CA LEU A 139 -3.48 8.13 6.48
C LEU A 139 -2.57 9.32 6.79
N VAL A 140 -3.14 10.26 7.55
CA VAL A 140 -2.44 11.46 8.04
C VAL A 140 -2.53 11.51 9.56
N GLY A 141 -1.47 12.02 10.20
CA GLY A 141 -1.32 12.14 11.64
C GLY A 141 -0.02 12.86 12.00
#